data_AF-A0AAN8XUH6-F1
#
_entry.id   AF-A0AAN8XUH6-F1
#
_cell.length_a   1.000
_cell.length_b   1.000
_cell.length_c   1.000
_cell.angle_alpha   90.00
_cell.angle_beta   90.00
_cell.angle_gamma   90.00
#
_symmetry.space_group_name_H-M   'P 1'
#
loop_
_entity.id
_entity.type
_entity.pdbx_description
1 polymer ?
#
loop_
_entity_poly.entity_id
_entity_poly.type
_entity_poly.pdbx_seq_one_letter_code
_entity_poly.pdbx_strand_id
1 'polypeptide(L)'
;LKRKKGSLFQSIQSLQKNSAKFSAKRDACDEKSAGARNDYLLALASCNAHQRRYYEMDFERILRTMECEMYDKVAEYLTLMSRTELLTCSASQASYNKIKEQASTVTRGYNLRCYLTFYPMLGQNIQYDFEPCEGDRIEKIMTHDDISAQILDSESKKCVARIQKEVKTIRETSKKIQKLNIAGKAENDLPPDVEYKLDDFRNLIRKAETEKCKAEAKLEMLKEGGSK
;
A
#
# COMPACT_ATOMS: atom_id res chain seq x y z
N LEU A 1 27.05 -87.39 98.00
CA LEU A 1 27.78 -86.24 97.40
C LEU A 1 29.17 -86.70 96.95
N LYS A 2 29.58 -86.46 95.70
CA LYS A 2 31.01 -86.19 95.36
C LYS A 2 31.18 -85.75 93.90
N ARG A 3 31.39 -84.43 93.76
CA ARG A 3 32.09 -83.66 92.71
C ARG A 3 32.17 -84.26 91.30
N LYS A 4 31.39 -83.67 90.37
CA LYS A 4 31.66 -83.71 88.92
C LYS A 4 33.06 -83.12 88.70
N LYS A 5 34.07 -83.97 88.45
CA LYS A 5 35.40 -83.51 88.00
C LYS A 5 35.19 -82.79 86.68
N GLY A 6 35.36 -81.47 86.67
CA GLY A 6 35.41 -80.70 85.43
C GLY A 6 36.58 -81.22 84.59
N SER A 7 36.27 -81.91 83.48
CA SER A 7 37.27 -82.23 82.47
C SER A 7 37.61 -80.94 81.74
N LEU A 8 38.62 -80.25 82.25
CA LEU A 8 39.18 -79.03 81.64
C LEU A 8 39.80 -79.29 80.25
N PHE A 9 40.05 -80.56 79.92
CA PHE A 9 40.61 -80.96 78.64
C PHE A 9 39.59 -81.81 77.88
N GLN A 10 39.16 -81.31 76.71
CA GLN A 10 38.54 -82.13 75.68
C GLN A 10 39.61 -83.03 75.07
N SER A 11 39.26 -84.27 74.70
CA SER A 11 40.19 -85.14 73.97
C SER A 11 40.59 -84.47 72.65
N ILE A 12 41.85 -84.64 72.22
CA ILE A 12 42.37 -84.12 70.95
C ILE A 12 41.43 -84.52 69.78
N GLN A 13 40.90 -85.75 69.82
CA GLN A 13 39.95 -86.24 68.83
C GLN A 13 38.61 -85.47 68.81
N SER A 14 38.08 -85.06 69.98
CA SER A 14 36.82 -84.30 70.02
C SER A 14 37.01 -82.86 69.53
N LEU A 15 38.18 -82.26 69.81
CA LEU A 15 38.53 -80.93 69.29
C LEU A 15 38.72 -80.96 67.77
N GLN A 16 39.38 -81.99 67.23
CA GLN A 16 39.54 -82.19 65.79
C GLN A 16 38.17 -82.35 65.09
N LYS A 17 37.26 -83.15 65.66
CA LYS A 17 35.90 -83.33 65.11
C LYS A 17 35.08 -82.04 65.13
N ASN A 18 35.17 -81.26 66.21
CA ASN A 18 34.49 -79.97 66.30
C ASN A 18 35.08 -78.95 65.34
N SER A 19 36.41 -78.89 65.23
CA SER A 19 37.13 -78.04 64.26
C SER A 19 36.69 -78.36 62.82
N ALA A 20 36.67 -79.63 62.43
CA ALA A 20 36.19 -80.06 61.11
C ALA A 20 34.72 -79.66 60.86
N LYS A 21 33.84 -79.83 61.85
CA LYS A 21 32.43 -79.42 61.75
C LYS A 21 32.26 -77.91 61.59
N PHE A 22 33.03 -77.11 62.32
CA PHE A 22 32.97 -75.65 62.20
C PHE A 22 33.58 -75.17 60.88
N SER A 23 34.64 -75.82 60.39
CA SER A 23 35.19 -75.55 59.06
C SER A 23 34.14 -75.81 57.98
N ALA A 24 33.48 -76.98 57.99
CA ALA A 24 32.44 -77.30 57.01
C ALA A 24 31.26 -76.32 57.05
N LYS A 25 30.87 -75.85 58.25
CA LYS A 25 29.84 -74.80 58.39
C LYS A 25 30.29 -73.45 57.87
N ARG A 26 31.54 -73.07 58.11
CA ARG A 26 32.13 -71.84 57.56
C ARG A 26 32.12 -71.91 56.05
N ASP A 27 32.59 -73.00 55.46
CA ASP A 27 32.67 -73.15 54.01
C ASP A 27 31.27 -73.09 53.36
N ALA A 28 30.25 -73.70 53.98
CA ALA A 28 28.86 -73.58 53.53
C ALA A 28 28.30 -72.15 53.66
N CYS A 29 28.66 -71.42 54.72
CA CYS A 29 28.30 -70.00 54.86
C CYS A 29 29.01 -69.12 53.81
N ASP A 30 30.28 -69.40 53.52
CA ASP A 30 31.07 -68.70 52.52
C ASP A 30 30.51 -68.92 51.11
N GLU A 31 30.11 -70.15 50.77
CA GLU A 31 29.43 -70.48 49.52
C GLU A 31 28.09 -69.72 49.40
N LYS A 32 27.28 -69.72 50.47
CA LYS A 32 26.01 -68.97 50.49
C LYS A 32 26.23 -67.47 50.37
N SER A 33 27.27 -66.93 51.01
CA SER A 33 27.64 -65.51 50.91
C SER A 33 28.10 -65.15 49.49
N ALA A 34 28.88 -66.02 48.85
CA ALA A 34 29.29 -65.86 47.46
C ALA A 34 28.08 -65.88 46.51
N GLY A 35 27.14 -66.81 46.70
CA GLY A 35 25.88 -66.85 45.94
C GLY A 35 25.09 -65.56 46.07
N ALA A 36 24.84 -65.10 47.30
CA ALA A 36 24.11 -63.84 47.55
C ALA A 36 24.83 -62.61 46.96
N ARG A 37 26.16 -62.58 47.00
CA ARG A 37 26.96 -61.52 46.37
C ARG A 37 26.80 -61.53 44.85
N ASN A 38 26.84 -62.71 44.23
CA ASN A 38 26.68 -62.85 42.79
C ASN A 38 25.29 -62.40 42.34
N ASP A 39 24.23 -62.82 43.05
CA ASP A 39 22.86 -62.39 42.76
C ASP A 39 22.72 -60.87 42.88
N TYR A 40 23.33 -60.26 43.90
CA TYR A 40 23.36 -58.80 44.06
C TYR A 40 24.07 -58.11 42.89
N LEU A 41 25.24 -58.60 42.46
CA LEU A 41 25.98 -58.02 41.33
C LEU A 41 25.21 -58.13 40.01
N LEU A 42 24.52 -59.25 39.79
CA LEU A 42 23.66 -59.44 38.61
C LEU A 42 22.47 -58.48 38.64
N ALA A 43 21.81 -58.33 39.79
CA ALA A 43 20.71 -57.37 39.95
C ALA A 43 21.19 -55.94 39.74
N LEU A 44 22.35 -55.57 40.28
CA LEU A 44 22.95 -54.25 40.10
C LEU A 44 23.25 -53.94 38.62
N ALA A 45 23.83 -54.90 37.90
CA ALA A 45 24.09 -54.75 36.46
C ALA A 45 22.78 -54.55 35.67
N SER A 46 21.74 -55.33 35.98
CA SER A 46 20.42 -55.20 35.35
C SER A 46 19.76 -53.83 35.63
N CYS A 47 19.78 -53.38 36.90
CA CYS A 47 19.26 -52.07 37.28
C CYS A 47 20.01 -50.93 36.58
N ASN A 48 21.34 -51.00 36.49
CA ASN A 48 22.14 -50.00 35.80
C ASN A 48 21.84 -49.97 34.29
N ALA A 49 21.66 -51.14 33.65
CA ALA A 49 21.29 -51.23 32.25
C ALA A 49 19.89 -50.63 31.98
N HIS A 50 18.92 -50.91 32.85
CA HIS A 50 17.58 -50.34 32.76
C HIS A 50 17.59 -48.82 32.96
N GLN A 51 18.28 -48.33 33.99
CA GLN A 51 18.41 -46.90 34.26
C GLN A 51 19.05 -46.17 33.08
N ARG A 52 20.12 -46.75 32.51
CA ARG A 52 20.79 -46.20 31.33
C ARG A 52 19.84 -46.08 30.16
N ARG A 53 19.12 -47.16 29.82
CA ARG A 53 18.12 -47.15 28.75
C ARG A 53 17.02 -46.12 28.99
N TYR A 54 16.52 -46.01 30.22
CA TYR A 54 15.49 -45.04 30.56
C TYR A 54 15.95 -43.61 30.27
N TYR A 55 17.13 -43.21 30.75
CA TYR A 55 17.62 -41.83 30.57
C TYR A 55 18.17 -41.54 29.17
N GLU A 56 18.80 -42.52 28.52
CA GLU A 56 19.41 -42.33 27.19
C GLU A 56 18.40 -42.51 26.05
N MET A 57 17.28 -43.19 26.26
CA MET A 57 16.29 -43.43 25.19
C MET A 57 14.86 -43.08 25.58
N ASP A 58 14.33 -43.70 26.64
CA ASP A 58 12.88 -43.66 26.88
C ASP A 58 12.42 -42.27 27.32
N PHE A 59 13.22 -41.57 28.13
CA PHE A 59 12.91 -40.22 28.60
C PHE A 59 12.88 -39.20 27.45
N GLU A 60 13.89 -39.20 26.58
CA GLU A 60 13.90 -38.35 25.39
C GLU A 60 12.69 -38.64 24.48
N ARG A 61 12.37 -39.92 24.27
CA ARG A 61 11.22 -40.32 23.46
C ARG A 61 9.90 -39.84 24.05
N ILE A 62 9.74 -39.89 25.38
CA ILE A 62 8.56 -39.36 26.06
C ILE A 62 8.45 -37.85 25.84
N LEU A 63 9.54 -37.10 26.03
CA LEU A 63 9.53 -35.65 25.81
C LEU A 63 9.13 -35.30 24.38
N ARG A 64 9.72 -35.96 23.38
CA ARG A 64 9.35 -35.76 21.97
C ARG A 64 7.89 -36.11 21.67
N THR A 65 7.36 -37.14 22.31
CA THR A 65 5.95 -37.54 22.15
C THR A 65 5.02 -36.52 22.82
N MET A 66 5.40 -35.98 23.98
CA MET A 66 4.62 -34.95 24.68
C MET A 66 4.53 -33.63 23.90
N GLU A 67 5.56 -33.29 23.12
CA GLU A 67 5.60 -32.08 22.30
C GLU A 67 4.65 -32.13 21.08
N CYS A 68 4.07 -33.30 20.75
CA CYS A 68 2.95 -33.47 19.82
C CYS A 68 3.00 -32.61 18.53
N GLU A 69 4.13 -32.62 17.80
CA GLU A 69 4.32 -31.87 16.54
C GLU A 69 3.91 -30.37 16.62
N MET A 70 3.88 -29.79 17.82
CA MET A 70 3.32 -28.45 18.05
C MET A 70 4.05 -27.39 17.22
N TYR A 71 5.38 -27.51 17.11
CA TYR A 71 6.20 -26.58 16.34
C TYR A 71 5.85 -26.58 14.85
N ASP A 72 5.62 -27.76 14.26
CA ASP A 72 5.24 -27.88 12.86
C ASP A 72 3.88 -27.23 12.61
N LYS A 73 2.92 -27.45 13.53
CA LYS A 73 1.60 -26.82 13.45
C LYS A 73 1.66 -25.31 13.59
N VAL A 74 2.45 -24.79 14.52
CA VAL A 74 2.65 -23.33 14.67
C VAL A 74 3.26 -22.74 13.40
N ALA A 75 4.27 -23.39 12.82
CA ALA A 75 4.88 -22.94 11.57
C ALA A 75 3.88 -22.96 10.40
N GLU A 76 3.06 -24.00 10.30
CA GLU A 76 2.00 -24.15 9.30
C GLU A 76 0.97 -23.02 9.41
N TYR A 77 0.47 -22.73 10.63
CA TYR A 77 -0.50 -21.67 10.85
C TYR A 77 0.06 -20.28 10.57
N LEU A 78 1.28 -19.98 11.01
CA LEU A 78 1.93 -18.70 10.72
C LEU A 78 2.10 -18.52 9.20
N THR A 79 2.54 -19.56 8.50
CA THR A 79 2.69 -19.53 7.04
C THR A 79 1.35 -19.29 6.34
N LEU A 80 0.30 -20.00 6.75
CA LEU A 80 -1.04 -19.85 6.20
C LEU A 80 -1.58 -18.44 6.42
N MET A 81 -1.44 -17.91 7.64
CA MET A 81 -1.88 -16.56 8.00
C MET A 81 -1.14 -15.52 7.16
N SER A 82 0.20 -15.57 7.11
CA SER A 82 1.01 -14.62 6.34
C SER A 82 0.68 -14.67 4.85
N ARG A 83 0.50 -15.87 4.28
CA ARG A 83 0.13 -16.00 2.86
C ARG A 83 -1.26 -15.44 2.57
N THR A 84 -2.23 -15.71 3.44
CA THR A 84 -3.60 -15.21 3.29
C THR A 84 -3.63 -13.69 3.36
N GLU A 85 -2.90 -13.10 4.30
CA GLU A 85 -2.80 -11.65 4.43
C GLU A 85 -2.16 -11.02 3.19
N LEU A 86 -1.03 -11.58 2.72
CA LEU A 86 -0.35 -11.09 1.51
C LEU A 86 -1.27 -11.10 0.27
N LEU A 87 -2.04 -12.17 0.07
CA LEU A 87 -3.01 -12.26 -1.02
C LEU A 87 -4.13 -11.21 -0.87
N THR A 88 -4.61 -11.00 0.35
CA THR A 88 -5.67 -10.02 0.64
C THR A 88 -5.20 -8.59 0.41
N CYS A 89 -3.99 -8.25 0.87
CA CYS A 89 -3.36 -6.96 0.58
C CYS A 89 -3.17 -6.75 -0.92
N SER A 90 -2.71 -7.77 -1.65
CA SER A 90 -2.52 -7.69 -3.11
C SER A 90 -3.84 -7.44 -3.84
N ALA A 91 -4.92 -8.13 -3.46
CA ALA A 91 -6.25 -7.93 -4.05
C ALA A 91 -6.80 -6.53 -3.75
N SER A 92 -6.59 -6.04 -2.53
CA SER A 92 -6.97 -4.68 -2.12
C SER A 92 -6.20 -3.63 -2.91
N GLN A 93 -4.88 -3.80 -3.05
CA GLN A 93 -4.02 -2.92 -3.83
C GLN A 93 -4.47 -2.84 -5.30
N ALA A 94 -4.77 -3.99 -5.93
CA ALA A 94 -5.29 -4.02 -7.30
C ALA A 94 -6.60 -3.22 -7.44
N SER A 95 -7.51 -3.37 -6.46
CA SER A 95 -8.78 -2.64 -6.44
C SER A 95 -8.58 -1.13 -6.31
N TYR A 96 -7.70 -0.70 -5.40
CA TYR A 96 -7.39 0.72 -5.22
C TYR A 96 -6.64 1.33 -6.41
N ASN A 97 -5.75 0.58 -7.05
CA ASN A 97 -5.11 1.04 -8.28
C ASN A 97 -6.13 1.28 -9.39
N LYS A 98 -7.12 0.40 -9.55
CA LYS A 98 -8.21 0.62 -10.52
C LYS A 98 -9.01 1.87 -10.22
N ILE A 99 -9.36 2.12 -8.95
CA ILE A 99 -10.06 3.34 -8.54
C ILE A 99 -9.21 4.58 -8.84
N LYS A 100 -7.92 4.54 -8.53
CA LYS A 100 -6.96 5.62 -8.80
C LYS A 100 -6.89 5.92 -10.30
N GLU A 101 -6.79 4.90 -11.14
CA GLU A 101 -6.78 5.03 -12.60
C GLU A 101 -8.09 5.66 -13.09
N GLN A 102 -9.24 5.16 -12.63
CA GLN A 102 -10.54 5.70 -13.00
C GLN A 102 -10.71 7.16 -12.56
N ALA A 103 -10.25 7.51 -11.35
CA ALA A 103 -10.28 8.87 -10.86
C ALA A 103 -9.52 9.85 -11.78
N SER A 104 -8.39 9.41 -12.37
CA SER A 104 -7.64 10.22 -13.34
C SER A 104 -8.42 10.51 -14.64
N THR A 105 -9.43 9.71 -14.95
CA THR A 105 -10.28 9.93 -16.14
C THR A 105 -11.41 10.93 -15.89
N VAL A 106 -11.70 11.27 -14.63
CA VAL A 106 -12.77 12.21 -14.25
C VAL A 106 -12.31 13.63 -14.57
N THR A 107 -12.55 14.04 -15.81
CA THR A 107 -12.17 15.35 -16.31
C THR A 107 -13.40 16.13 -16.78
N ARG A 108 -13.39 17.46 -16.56
CA ARG A 108 -14.44 18.35 -17.06
C ARG A 108 -14.56 18.28 -18.59
N GLY A 109 -13.46 18.08 -19.30
CA GLY A 109 -13.44 17.91 -20.76
C GLY A 109 -14.16 16.65 -21.23
N TYR A 110 -14.02 15.52 -20.53
CA TYR A 110 -14.81 14.32 -20.84
C TYR A 110 -16.30 14.55 -20.63
N ASN A 111 -16.68 15.14 -19.50
CA ASN A 111 -18.08 15.46 -19.20
C ASN A 111 -18.70 16.41 -20.24
N LEU A 112 -17.97 17.46 -20.66
CA LEU A 112 -18.41 18.36 -21.74
C LEU A 112 -18.64 17.62 -23.06
N ARG A 113 -17.73 16.72 -23.43
CA ARG A 113 -17.90 15.89 -24.64
C ARG A 113 -19.17 15.04 -24.55
N CYS A 114 -19.46 14.43 -23.41
CA CYS A 114 -20.72 13.70 -23.22
C CYS A 114 -21.95 14.59 -23.45
N TYR A 115 -21.93 15.82 -22.90
CA TYR A 115 -23.03 16.78 -23.13
C TYR A 115 -23.17 17.17 -24.59
N LEU A 116 -22.08 17.45 -25.31
CA LEU A 116 -22.13 17.80 -26.73
C LEU A 116 -22.54 16.62 -27.63
N THR A 117 -22.18 15.39 -27.24
CA THR A 117 -22.67 14.18 -27.93
C THR A 117 -24.17 14.00 -27.73
N PHE A 118 -24.68 14.24 -26.52
CA PHE A 118 -26.11 14.07 -26.22
C PHE A 118 -26.97 15.25 -26.70
N TYR A 119 -26.41 16.46 -26.70
CA TYR A 119 -27.05 17.69 -27.16
C TYR A 119 -26.19 18.38 -28.25
N PRO A 120 -26.18 17.85 -29.49
CA PRO A 120 -25.33 18.38 -30.57
C PRO A 120 -25.57 19.85 -30.88
N MET A 121 -26.80 20.33 -30.70
CA MET A 121 -27.17 21.73 -30.97
C MET A 121 -26.41 22.74 -30.10
N LEU A 122 -25.92 22.35 -28.92
CA LEU A 122 -25.11 23.23 -28.06
C LEU A 122 -23.70 23.47 -28.62
N GLY A 123 -23.21 22.59 -29.49
CA GLY A 123 -21.90 22.71 -30.14
C GLY A 123 -21.96 23.31 -31.54
N GLN A 124 -23.17 23.51 -32.08
CA GLN A 124 -23.34 24.04 -33.44
C GLN A 124 -23.16 25.56 -33.44
N ASN A 125 -22.16 26.04 -34.17
CA ASN A 125 -22.00 27.47 -34.43
C ASN A 125 -22.94 27.87 -35.58
N ILE A 126 -23.67 28.98 -35.40
CA ILE A 126 -24.43 29.61 -36.48
C ILE A 126 -23.56 30.74 -37.04
N GLN A 127 -23.09 30.56 -38.27
CA GLN A 127 -22.44 31.62 -39.02
C GLN A 127 -23.50 32.35 -39.83
N TYR A 128 -23.59 33.67 -39.68
CA TYR A 128 -24.45 34.51 -40.52
C TYR A 128 -23.68 34.92 -41.76
N ASP A 129 -24.31 34.75 -42.91
CA ASP A 129 -23.80 35.22 -44.19
C ASP A 129 -24.44 36.57 -44.55
N PHE A 130 -23.82 37.31 -45.47
CA PHE A 130 -24.43 38.51 -46.04
C PHE A 130 -25.68 38.12 -46.85
N GLU A 131 -26.80 38.81 -46.60
CA GLU A 131 -28.05 38.62 -47.34
C GLU A 131 -28.26 39.78 -48.33
N PRO A 132 -28.04 39.58 -49.65
CA PRO A 132 -28.16 40.64 -50.64
C PRO A 132 -29.57 41.20 -50.75
N CYS A 133 -29.70 42.53 -50.72
CA CYS A 133 -30.92 43.21 -51.10
C CYS A 133 -30.92 43.44 -52.63
N GLU A 134 -32.01 43.13 -53.32
CA GLU A 134 -32.17 43.37 -54.78
C GLU A 134 -31.05 42.79 -55.67
N GLY A 135 -30.36 41.74 -55.21
CA GLY A 135 -29.27 41.10 -55.96
C GLY A 135 -27.94 41.86 -55.91
N ASP A 136 -27.71 42.66 -54.87
CA ASP A 136 -26.40 43.26 -54.58
C ASP A 136 -25.28 42.20 -54.61
N ARG A 137 -24.21 42.48 -55.36
CA ARG A 137 -23.07 41.56 -55.53
C ARG A 137 -21.85 42.03 -54.74
N ILE A 138 -21.97 43.10 -53.98
CA ILE A 138 -20.87 43.72 -53.25
C ILE A 138 -20.82 43.12 -51.84
N GLU A 139 -19.94 42.13 -51.66
CA GLU A 139 -19.70 41.47 -50.37
C GLU A 139 -18.46 42.02 -49.64
N LYS A 140 -17.79 43.01 -50.23
CA LYS A 140 -16.54 43.60 -49.72
C LYS A 140 -16.72 45.07 -49.41
N ILE A 141 -15.89 45.56 -48.49
CA ILE A 141 -15.85 47.00 -48.18
C ILE A 141 -15.35 47.76 -49.41
N MET A 142 -16.12 48.76 -49.84
CA MET A 142 -15.82 49.61 -51.00
C MET A 142 -15.50 51.04 -50.55
N THR A 143 -14.49 51.64 -51.17
CA THR A 143 -14.14 53.06 -51.02
C THR A 143 -14.60 53.83 -52.26
N HIS A 144 -15.60 54.70 -52.12
CA HIS A 144 -16.17 55.44 -53.26
C HIS A 144 -15.52 56.81 -53.49
N ASP A 145 -15.05 57.46 -52.43
CA ASP A 145 -14.37 58.76 -52.46
C ASP A 145 -13.37 58.92 -51.29
N ASP A 146 -12.61 60.02 -51.28
CA ASP A 146 -11.62 60.31 -50.25
C ASP A 146 -12.24 60.44 -48.85
N ILE A 147 -13.51 60.88 -48.76
CA ILE A 147 -14.23 61.00 -47.49
C ILE A 147 -14.53 59.60 -46.93
N SER A 148 -15.03 58.70 -47.77
CA SER A 148 -15.28 57.29 -47.43
C SER A 148 -13.98 56.61 -46.98
N ALA A 149 -12.88 56.84 -47.68
CA ALA A 149 -11.57 56.30 -47.32
C ALA A 149 -11.09 56.82 -45.95
N GLN A 150 -11.25 58.12 -45.66
CA GLN A 150 -10.89 58.69 -44.35
C GLN A 150 -11.75 58.15 -43.21
N ILE A 151 -13.05 57.95 -43.44
CA ILE A 151 -13.95 57.36 -42.45
C ILE A 151 -13.52 55.92 -42.12
N LEU A 152 -13.24 55.11 -43.14
CA LEU A 152 -12.81 53.71 -42.97
C LEU A 152 -11.42 53.60 -42.33
N ASP A 153 -10.50 54.52 -42.62
CA ASP A 153 -9.19 54.62 -41.94
C ASP A 153 -9.35 55.01 -40.45
N SER A 154 -10.28 55.92 -40.15
CA SER A 154 -10.61 56.26 -38.75
C SER A 154 -11.18 55.05 -37.99
N GLU A 155 -11.98 54.21 -38.66
CA GLU A 155 -12.56 53.00 -38.08
C GLU A 155 -11.49 51.90 -37.88
N SER A 156 -10.55 51.77 -38.81
CA SER A 156 -9.36 50.91 -38.67
C SER A 156 -8.57 51.29 -37.41
N LYS A 157 -8.27 52.58 -37.23
CA LYS A 157 -7.59 53.11 -36.03
C LYS A 157 -8.35 52.83 -34.74
N LYS A 158 -9.68 52.96 -34.73
CA LYS A 158 -10.51 52.59 -33.58
C LYS A 158 -10.43 51.10 -33.26
N CYS A 159 -10.45 50.23 -34.28
CA CYS A 159 -10.31 48.79 -34.10
C CYS A 159 -8.94 48.45 -33.48
N VAL A 160 -7.85 49.03 -33.99
CA VAL A 160 -6.50 48.84 -33.44
C VAL A 160 -6.41 49.30 -31.98
N ALA A 161 -6.92 50.50 -31.66
CA ALA A 161 -6.94 51.02 -30.30
C ALA A 161 -7.75 50.11 -29.35
N ARG A 162 -8.88 49.56 -29.84
CA ARG A 162 -9.69 48.59 -29.09
C ARG A 162 -8.90 47.31 -28.80
N ILE A 163 -8.26 46.72 -29.81
CA ILE A 163 -7.44 45.50 -29.65
C ILE A 163 -6.36 45.72 -28.58
N GLN A 164 -5.61 46.83 -28.67
CA GLN A 164 -4.57 47.15 -27.70
C GLN A 164 -5.11 47.30 -26.27
N LYS A 165 -6.25 47.98 -26.12
CA LYS A 165 -6.94 48.12 -24.84
C LYS A 165 -7.34 46.76 -24.27
N GLU A 166 -7.99 45.91 -25.06
CA GLU A 166 -8.47 44.62 -24.56
C GLU A 166 -7.30 43.64 -24.28
N VAL A 167 -6.24 43.66 -25.07
CA VAL A 167 -4.99 42.90 -24.77
C VAL A 167 -4.39 43.34 -23.43
N LYS A 168 -4.38 44.64 -23.14
CA LYS A 168 -3.94 45.16 -21.83
C LYS A 168 -4.86 44.65 -20.71
N THR A 169 -6.18 44.72 -20.89
CA THR A 169 -7.18 44.21 -19.93
C THR A 169 -6.96 42.72 -19.64
N ILE A 170 -6.79 41.89 -20.67
CA ILE A 170 -6.55 40.45 -20.53
C ILE A 170 -5.26 40.21 -19.73
N ARG A 171 -4.18 40.90 -20.08
CA ARG A 171 -2.88 40.74 -19.42
C ARG A 171 -2.92 41.14 -17.94
N GLU A 172 -3.52 42.27 -17.61
CA GLU A 172 -3.64 42.76 -16.24
C GLU A 172 -4.54 41.87 -15.38
N THR A 173 -5.67 41.43 -15.94
CA THR A 173 -6.62 40.56 -15.24
C THR A 173 -6.04 39.16 -15.03
N SER A 174 -5.32 38.62 -16.02
CA SER A 174 -4.60 37.35 -15.89
C SER A 174 -3.57 37.38 -14.76
N LYS A 175 -2.85 38.49 -14.60
CA LYS A 175 -1.92 38.68 -13.47
C LYS A 175 -2.65 38.71 -12.12
N LYS A 176 -3.85 39.30 -12.04
CA LYS A 176 -4.67 39.30 -10.81
C LYS A 176 -5.09 37.88 -10.44
N ILE A 177 -5.54 37.09 -11.41
CA ILE A 177 -5.88 35.66 -11.22
C ILE A 177 -4.66 34.86 -10.73
N GLN A 178 -3.49 35.05 -11.34
CA GLN A 178 -2.25 34.37 -10.91
C GLN A 178 -1.89 34.70 -9.46
N LYS A 179 -1.97 35.97 -9.06
CA LYS A 179 -1.69 36.40 -7.67
C LYS A 179 -2.66 35.75 -6.67
N LEU A 180 -3.96 35.72 -6.98
CA LEU A 180 -4.97 35.10 -6.11
C LEU A 180 -4.78 33.58 -6.01
N ASN A 181 -4.45 32.91 -7.11
CA ASN A 181 -4.18 31.46 -7.10
C ASN A 181 -2.92 31.10 -6.31
N ILE A 182 -1.90 31.97 -6.28
CA ILE A 182 -0.69 31.75 -5.46
C ILE A 182 -1.02 31.95 -3.97
N ALA A 183 -1.77 33.00 -3.63
CA ALA A 183 -2.21 33.25 -2.26
C ALA A 183 -3.13 32.13 -1.72
N GLY A 184 -4.03 31.61 -2.55
CA GLY A 184 -4.96 30.54 -2.21
C GLY A 184 -4.35 29.14 -2.08
N LYS A 185 -3.09 28.92 -2.48
CA LYS A 185 -2.41 27.62 -2.30
C LYS A 185 -1.81 27.45 -0.90
N ALA A 186 -1.74 28.51 -0.11
CA ALA A 186 -1.22 28.47 1.26
C ALA A 186 -2.27 28.02 2.29
N GLU A 187 -3.55 28.18 1.99
CA GLU A 187 -4.70 27.71 2.79
C GLU A 187 -5.56 26.82 1.89
N ASN A 188 -5.67 25.52 2.19
CA ASN A 188 -6.37 24.55 1.33
C ASN A 188 -7.89 24.75 1.22
N ASP A 189 -8.46 25.79 1.84
CA ASP A 189 -9.87 26.18 1.73
C ASP A 189 -9.95 27.68 1.44
N LEU A 190 -10.01 28.05 0.16
CA LEU A 190 -10.25 29.42 -0.26
C LEU A 190 -11.63 29.89 0.25
N PRO A 191 -11.74 31.04 0.93
CA PRO A 191 -13.04 31.58 1.33
C PRO A 191 -13.93 31.80 0.09
N PRO A 192 -15.26 31.58 0.19
CA PRO A 192 -16.19 31.74 -0.94
C PRO A 192 -16.05 33.07 -1.70
N ASP A 193 -15.73 34.16 -1.00
CA ASP A 193 -15.50 35.50 -1.57
C ASP A 193 -14.33 35.54 -2.58
N VAL A 194 -13.29 34.73 -2.40
CA VAL A 194 -12.15 34.68 -3.33
C VAL A 194 -12.52 33.91 -4.61
N GLU A 195 -13.36 32.89 -4.51
CA GLU A 195 -13.83 32.13 -5.67
C GLU A 195 -14.75 32.97 -6.56
N TYR A 196 -15.67 33.75 -5.98
CA TYR A 196 -16.48 34.73 -6.73
C TYR A 196 -15.61 35.77 -7.46
N LYS A 197 -14.58 36.31 -6.80
CA LYS A 197 -13.65 37.27 -7.43
C LYS A 197 -12.87 36.65 -8.59
N LEU A 198 -12.48 35.38 -8.47
CA LEU A 198 -11.82 34.66 -9.58
C LEU A 198 -12.75 34.50 -10.77
N ASP A 199 -14.03 34.18 -10.54
CA ASP A 199 -15.03 34.08 -11.60
C ASP A 199 -15.34 35.43 -12.25
N ASP A 200 -15.38 36.52 -11.49
CA ASP A 200 -15.50 37.88 -12.04
C ASP A 200 -14.32 38.22 -12.95
N PHE A 201 -13.09 37.88 -12.54
CA PHE A 201 -11.92 38.10 -13.38
C PHE A 201 -11.91 37.22 -14.63
N ARG A 202 -12.34 35.95 -14.53
CA ARG A 202 -12.51 35.08 -15.71
C ARG A 202 -13.56 35.64 -16.67
N ASN A 203 -14.68 36.15 -16.14
CA ASN A 203 -15.72 36.79 -16.94
C ASN A 203 -15.23 38.07 -17.61
N LEU A 204 -14.39 38.87 -16.93
CA LEU A 204 -13.77 40.06 -17.51
C LEU A 204 -12.82 39.71 -18.66
N ILE A 205 -11.98 38.68 -18.49
CA ILE A 205 -11.11 38.17 -19.57
C ILE A 205 -11.96 37.71 -20.75
N ARG A 206 -12.99 36.89 -20.52
CA ARG A 206 -13.88 36.40 -21.58
C ARG A 206 -14.50 37.55 -22.38
N LYS A 207 -15.00 38.59 -21.71
CA LYS A 207 -15.56 39.79 -22.36
C LYS A 207 -14.49 40.52 -23.18
N ALA A 208 -13.30 40.72 -22.63
CA ALA A 208 -12.21 41.38 -23.33
C ALA A 208 -11.74 40.57 -24.57
N GLU A 209 -11.62 39.25 -24.46
CA GLU A 209 -11.32 38.35 -25.58
C GLU A 209 -12.39 38.44 -26.67
N THR A 210 -13.66 38.49 -26.28
CA THR A 210 -14.78 38.62 -27.22
C THR A 210 -14.72 39.95 -27.98
N GLU A 211 -14.51 41.07 -27.30
CA GLU A 211 -14.38 42.39 -27.94
C GLU A 211 -13.11 42.52 -28.79
N LYS A 212 -12.02 41.87 -28.36
CA LYS A 212 -10.80 41.76 -29.15
C LYS A 212 -11.06 41.01 -30.47
N CYS A 213 -11.65 39.81 -30.43
CA CYS A 213 -11.96 39.03 -31.62
C CYS A 213 -12.88 39.80 -32.59
N LYS A 214 -13.89 40.51 -32.07
CA LYS A 214 -14.76 41.36 -32.90
C LYS A 214 -13.98 42.47 -33.61
N ALA A 215 -13.07 43.14 -32.89
CA ALA A 215 -12.25 44.21 -33.45
C ALA A 215 -11.21 43.68 -34.46
N GLU A 216 -10.64 42.50 -34.22
CA GLU A 216 -9.74 41.81 -35.15
C GLU A 216 -10.46 41.45 -36.46
N ALA A 217 -11.65 40.83 -36.37
CA ALA A 217 -12.45 40.48 -37.56
C ALA A 217 -12.85 41.72 -38.38
N LYS A 218 -13.25 42.82 -37.72
CA LYS A 218 -13.55 44.09 -38.41
C LYS A 218 -12.31 44.67 -39.10
N LEU A 219 -11.17 44.64 -38.42
CA LEU A 219 -9.91 45.16 -38.96
C LEU A 219 -9.45 44.34 -40.17
N GLU A 220 -9.67 43.02 -40.16
CA GLU A 220 -9.39 42.14 -41.29
C GLU A 220 -10.24 42.52 -42.52
N MET A 221 -11.56 42.66 -42.35
CA MET A 221 -12.45 43.12 -43.42
C MET A 221 -12.07 44.51 -43.96
N LEU A 222 -11.66 45.45 -43.09
CA LEU A 222 -11.23 46.79 -43.49
C LEU A 222 -9.94 46.76 -44.33
N LYS A 223 -9.00 45.88 -43.99
CA LYS A 223 -7.76 45.68 -44.75
C LYS A 223 -8.03 45.09 -46.13
N GLU A 224 -8.94 44.12 -46.22
CA GLU A 224 -9.36 43.56 -47.51
C GLU A 224 -10.01 44.60 -48.41
N GLY A 225 -10.71 45.58 -47.82
CA GLY A 225 -11.28 46.74 -48.51
C GLY A 225 -10.29 47.87 -48.84
N GLY A 226 -8.98 47.70 -48.60
CA GLY A 226 -7.96 48.68 -48.95
C GLY A 226 -7.68 49.77 -47.91
N SER A 227 -8.22 49.65 -46.69
CA SER A 227 -7.85 50.51 -45.56
C SER A 227 -6.41 50.23 -45.10
N LYS A 228 -5.63 51.27 -44.83
CA LYS A 228 -4.20 51.17 -44.45
C LYS A 228 -3.99 50.92 -42.96
#